data_AF-A0A7M4DSS1-F1
#
_entry.id   AF-A0A7M4DSS1-F1
#
_cell.length_a   1.000
_cell.length_b   1.000
_cell.length_c   1.000
_cell.angle_alpha   90.00
_cell.angle_beta   90.00
_cell.angle_gamma   90.00
#
_symmetry.space_group_name_H-M   'P 1'
#
loop_
_entity.id
_entity.type
_entity.pdbx_description
1 polymer ?
#
loop_
_entity_poly.entity_id
_entity_poly.type
_entity_poly.pdbx_seq_one_letter_code
_entity_poly.pdbx_strand_id
1 'polypeptide(L)'
;MAREKEPYEVRQVNSDRLARKLQRQGWELMGQSGGALMSARTYTLRRPNPRSVRSAAPQTSLAKGADSGDQSERTSAAQSPGSPAPSLLAAATPHNGSQAPQNFSDGTQPPRATKPWYLKWWVLLIGALILIGLIGQALGPGDTDPTSPAVPAQPSPSPTPDDEETEPPSGVTSTAVTDAEVIDTFTTYLEGRANDGVVLAIAVESVTFEDGVVRVVFNPALAGLSTDAFLDLNPYDNLAEFPGTVIAFTDDEGRRLRTVVDGVATFLPDETDLGSLTTAEIFELGTGEVYTPGN
;
A
#
# COMPACT_ATOMS: atom_id res chain seq x y z
N MET A 1 -15.02 -5.76 43.77
CA MET A 1 -15.31 -4.48 43.10
C MET A 1 -15.47 -4.76 41.62
N ALA A 2 -16.68 -4.61 41.08
CA ALA A 2 -16.95 -4.83 39.66
C ALA A 2 -16.40 -3.64 38.87
N ARG A 3 -15.55 -3.87 37.87
CA ARG A 3 -15.11 -2.82 36.94
C ARG A 3 -16.34 -2.41 36.13
N GLU A 4 -16.75 -1.16 36.23
CA GLU A 4 -17.76 -0.60 35.32
C GLU A 4 -17.28 -0.82 33.89
N LYS A 5 -18.14 -1.45 33.07
CA LYS A 5 -17.81 -1.70 31.66
C LYS A 5 -17.90 -0.38 30.93
N GLU A 6 -16.76 0.18 30.57
CA GLU A 6 -16.72 1.40 29.77
C GLU A 6 -17.46 1.19 28.43
N PRO A 7 -18.28 2.17 28.01
CA PRO A 7 -19.10 2.06 26.79
C PRO A 7 -18.28 2.06 25.49
N TYR A 8 -16.97 2.34 25.58
CA TYR A 8 -16.08 2.47 24.44
C TYR A 8 -14.90 1.51 24.56
N GLU A 9 -14.42 1.05 23.41
CA GLU A 9 -13.11 0.39 23.29
C GLU A 9 -12.10 1.44 22.86
N VAL A 10 -10.97 1.55 23.55
CA VAL A 10 -9.88 2.48 23.22
C VAL A 10 -8.66 1.68 22.77
N ARG A 11 -8.02 2.12 21.69
CA ARG A 11 -6.82 1.49 21.12
C ARG A 11 -5.77 2.54 20.79
N GLN A 12 -4.52 2.29 21.18
CA GLN A 12 -3.38 3.11 20.81
C GLN A 12 -2.59 2.43 19.69
N VAL A 13 -2.19 3.19 18.67
CA VAL A 13 -1.35 2.71 17.57
C VAL A 13 -0.24 3.71 17.26
N ASN A 14 0.94 3.22 16.92
CA ASN A 14 2.13 4.05 16.66
C ASN A 14 2.41 4.24 15.15
N SER A 15 1.41 3.97 14.31
CA SER A 15 1.53 4.00 12.86
C SER A 15 0.37 4.80 12.28
N ASP A 16 0.72 5.82 11.50
CA ASP A 16 -0.22 6.68 10.77
C ASP A 16 -1.13 5.83 9.86
N ARG A 17 -0.54 4.79 9.25
CA ARG A 17 -1.22 3.87 8.36
C ARG A 17 -2.26 3.02 9.08
N LEU A 18 -1.91 2.44 10.22
CA LEU A 18 -2.87 1.69 11.05
C LEU A 18 -3.99 2.59 11.57
N ALA A 19 -3.68 3.84 11.95
CA ALA A 19 -4.69 4.80 12.38
C ALA A 19 -5.73 5.05 11.27
N ARG A 20 -5.28 5.33 10.03
CA ARG A 20 -6.19 5.51 8.87
C ARG A 20 -7.00 4.25 8.56
N LYS A 21 -6.39 3.07 8.64
CA LYS A 21 -7.10 1.79 8.44
C LYS A 21 -8.21 1.61 9.48
N LEU A 22 -7.92 1.88 10.75
CA LEU A 22 -8.91 1.80 11.82
C LEU A 22 -10.01 2.86 11.67
N GLN A 23 -9.70 4.07 11.23
CA GLN A 23 -10.71 5.08 10.92
C GLN A 23 -11.70 4.61 9.85
N ARG A 24 -11.21 3.98 8.77
CA ARG A 24 -12.08 3.36 7.74
C ARG A 24 -12.98 2.25 8.30
N GLN A 25 -12.57 1.61 9.39
CA GLN A 25 -13.36 0.60 10.12
C GLN A 25 -14.31 1.19 11.17
N GLY A 26 -14.53 2.51 11.15
CA GLY A 26 -15.43 3.20 12.08
C GLY A 26 -14.81 3.50 13.45
N TRP A 27 -13.48 3.49 13.58
CA TRP A 27 -12.81 4.00 14.78
C TRP A 27 -12.67 5.53 14.71
N GLU A 28 -13.05 6.21 15.77
CA GLU A 28 -12.86 7.66 15.91
C GLU A 28 -11.48 7.98 16.47
N LEU A 29 -10.79 8.96 15.89
CA LEU A 29 -9.53 9.45 16.41
C LEU A 29 -9.79 10.41 17.58
N MET A 30 -9.32 10.06 18.77
CA MET A 30 -9.49 10.84 20.00
C MET A 30 -8.36 11.81 20.28
N GLY A 31 -7.15 11.44 19.87
CA GLY A 31 -5.98 12.26 20.12
C GLY A 31 -4.77 11.73 19.38
N GLN A 32 -3.86 12.65 19.10
CA GLN A 32 -2.56 12.38 18.55
C GLN A 32 -1.52 12.96 19.52
N SER A 33 -0.63 12.11 20.02
CA SER A 33 0.48 12.51 20.88
C SER A 33 1.80 12.09 20.23
N GLY A 34 2.85 12.89 20.44
CA GLY A 34 4.12 12.72 19.72
C GLY A 34 4.11 13.43 18.36
N GLY A 35 5.23 14.06 18.02
CA GLY A 35 5.37 14.94 16.85
C GLY A 35 6.42 16.04 17.01
N ALA A 36 6.98 16.21 18.22
CA ALA A 36 8.21 16.96 18.38
C ALA A 36 9.35 16.17 17.71
N LEU A 37 10.15 16.88 16.91
CA LEU A 37 11.28 16.39 16.10
C LEU A 37 11.81 15.02 16.56
N MET A 38 11.51 13.98 15.78
CA MET A 38 11.97 12.57 15.91
C MET A 38 11.17 11.61 16.82
N SER A 39 10.11 12.00 17.52
CA SER A 39 9.29 11.03 18.29
C SER A 39 8.24 10.33 17.40
N ALA A 40 8.08 9.01 17.54
CA ALA A 40 6.99 8.28 16.89
C ALA A 40 5.62 8.84 17.29
N ARG A 41 4.75 9.07 16.30
CA ARG A 41 3.38 9.55 16.54
C ARG A 41 2.54 8.41 17.09
N THR A 42 1.87 8.65 18.21
CA THR A 42 0.90 7.73 18.82
C THR A 42 -0.50 8.27 18.58
N TYR A 43 -1.37 7.44 18.03
CA TYR A 43 -2.77 7.75 17.77
C TYR A 43 -3.62 6.99 18.78
N THR A 44 -4.47 7.71 19.51
CA THR A 44 -5.48 7.10 20.38
C THR A 44 -6.80 7.11 19.63
N LEU A 45 -7.33 5.94 19.32
CA LEU A 45 -8.62 5.77 18.67
C LEU A 45 -9.63 5.14 19.62
N ARG A 46 -10.92 5.45 19.45
CA ARG A 46 -12.01 4.79 20.17
C ARG A 46 -13.09 4.31 19.22
N ARG A 47 -13.89 3.34 19.63
CA ARG A 47 -15.16 3.01 18.97
C ARG A 47 -16.22 2.55 19.97
N PRO A 48 -17.52 2.67 19.66
CA PRO A 48 -18.58 2.09 20.48
C PRO A 48 -18.34 0.58 20.66
N ASN A 49 -18.42 0.08 21.89
CA ASN A 49 -18.20 -1.33 22.15
C ASN A 49 -19.34 -2.15 21.50
N PRO A 50 -19.08 -3.00 20.49
CA PRO A 50 -20.15 -3.75 19.81
C PRO A 50 -20.91 -4.67 20.78
N ARG A 51 -20.30 -5.04 21.91
CA ARG A 51 -20.95 -5.85 22.95
C ARG A 51 -22.00 -5.07 23.76
N SER A 52 -21.89 -3.74 23.82
CA SER A 52 -22.85 -2.91 24.55
C SER A 52 -24.17 -2.73 23.79
N VAL A 53 -24.11 -2.71 22.44
CA VAL A 53 -25.30 -2.55 21.59
C VAL A 53 -26.21 -3.79 21.64
N ARG A 54 -25.66 -4.99 21.83
CA ARG A 54 -26.47 -6.22 21.89
C ARG A 54 -27.34 -6.33 23.15
N SER A 55 -27.00 -5.61 24.22
CA SER A 55 -27.76 -5.64 25.48
C SER A 55 -28.90 -4.62 25.53
N ALA A 56 -29.00 -3.72 24.55
CA ALA A 56 -30.04 -2.68 24.50
C ALA A 56 -31.17 -2.99 23.50
N ALA A 57 -31.12 -4.13 22.80
CA ALA A 57 -32.25 -4.56 21.99
C ALA A 57 -33.42 -4.89 22.94
N PRO A 58 -34.57 -4.20 22.83
CA PRO A 58 -35.73 -4.51 23.65
C PRO A 58 -36.09 -5.97 23.40
N GLN A 59 -36.15 -6.76 24.47
CA GLN A 59 -36.78 -8.07 24.41
C GLN A 59 -38.25 -7.82 24.09
N THR A 60 -38.59 -7.83 22.80
CA THR A 60 -39.98 -7.84 22.37
C THR A 60 -40.56 -9.15 22.88
N SER A 61 -41.24 -9.08 24.03
CA SER A 61 -41.96 -10.18 24.61
C SER A 61 -42.95 -10.69 23.57
N LEU A 62 -42.64 -11.85 23.02
CA LEU A 62 -43.45 -12.62 22.10
C LEU A 62 -44.75 -12.98 22.80
N ALA A 63 -45.77 -12.13 22.63
CA ALA A 63 -47.13 -12.44 23.03
C ALA A 63 -47.64 -13.57 22.15
N LYS A 64 -47.75 -14.76 22.75
CA LYS A 64 -48.37 -15.95 22.20
C LYS A 64 -49.88 -15.73 22.07
N GLY A 65 -50.30 -15.20 20.92
CA GLY A 65 -51.69 -15.17 20.49
C GLY A 65 -51.96 -16.34 19.54
N ALA A 66 -52.72 -17.32 20.01
CA ALA A 66 -53.41 -18.28 19.17
C ALA A 66 -54.75 -17.64 18.78
N ASP A 67 -55.03 -17.46 17.49
CA ASP A 67 -56.37 -17.70 16.93
C ASP A 67 -56.32 -17.68 15.38
N SER A 68 -57.40 -18.20 14.83
CA SER A 68 -57.64 -18.80 13.52
C SER A 68 -58.08 -17.81 12.43
N GLY A 69 -58.17 -18.31 11.19
CA GLY A 69 -58.96 -17.73 10.09
C GLY A 69 -58.08 -17.17 8.96
N ASP A 70 -57.90 -17.85 7.84
CA ASP A 70 -58.83 -18.03 6.72
C ASP A 70 -58.97 -16.79 5.81
N GLN A 71 -58.92 -17.04 4.49
CA GLN A 71 -59.19 -16.14 3.35
C GLN A 71 -58.21 -14.98 3.10
N SER A 72 -57.97 -14.48 1.89
CA SER A 72 -58.20 -14.90 0.50
C SER A 72 -57.49 -13.85 -0.37
N GLU A 73 -57.17 -14.26 -1.59
CA GLU A 73 -56.85 -13.48 -2.79
C GLU A 73 -57.21 -11.97 -2.83
N ARG A 74 -56.30 -11.16 -3.43
CA ARG A 74 -56.54 -10.09 -4.45
C ARG A 74 -55.39 -9.07 -4.46
N THR A 75 -54.57 -9.04 -5.51
CA THR A 75 -54.58 -8.11 -6.65
C THR A 75 -54.43 -6.61 -6.35
N SER A 76 -53.43 -6.04 -7.05
CA SER A 76 -53.42 -4.72 -7.69
C SER A 76 -53.08 -3.45 -6.89
N ALA A 77 -51.93 -2.87 -7.30
CA ALA A 77 -51.77 -1.52 -7.86
C ALA A 77 -51.79 -0.26 -6.97
N ALA A 78 -50.77 0.57 -7.27
CA ALA A 78 -50.77 2.05 -7.37
C ALA A 78 -50.63 2.92 -6.11
N GLN A 79 -49.64 3.85 -6.22
CA GLN A 79 -49.68 5.29 -5.84
C GLN A 79 -49.87 5.61 -4.33
N SER A 80 -49.25 6.61 -3.69
CA SER A 80 -48.65 7.89 -4.09
C SER A 80 -47.96 8.52 -2.83
N PRO A 81 -47.36 9.74 -2.90
CA PRO A 81 -46.36 10.27 -1.97
C PRO A 81 -46.94 10.97 -0.74
N GLY A 82 -46.10 11.20 0.28
CA GLY A 82 -46.47 12.06 1.41
C GLY A 82 -45.33 12.35 2.37
N SER A 83 -44.55 13.40 2.10
CA SER A 83 -43.94 14.23 3.15
C SER A 83 -45.06 14.86 4.00
N PRO A 84 -44.89 15.02 5.31
CA PRO A 84 -44.36 16.30 5.79
C PRO A 84 -43.45 16.23 7.03
N ALA A 85 -42.39 17.04 7.03
CA ALA A 85 -41.82 17.64 8.25
C ALA A 85 -42.73 18.82 8.70
N PRO A 86 -42.46 19.59 9.78
CA PRO A 86 -41.48 19.46 10.86
C PRO A 86 -42.12 19.59 12.27
N SER A 87 -41.36 19.34 13.34
CA SER A 87 -41.69 19.90 14.66
C SER A 87 -40.42 20.31 15.40
N LEU A 88 -40.36 21.62 15.66
CA LEU A 88 -39.41 22.34 16.49
C LEU A 88 -39.79 22.21 17.98
N LEU A 89 -38.89 22.69 18.84
CA LEU A 89 -39.01 23.01 20.27
C LEU A 89 -38.86 21.86 21.29
N ALA A 90 -37.73 21.89 22.01
CA ALA A 90 -37.67 21.99 23.47
C ALA A 90 -36.17 22.09 23.86
N ALA A 91 -35.69 23.26 24.26
CA ALA A 91 -35.66 23.78 25.63
C ALA A 91 -34.39 23.35 26.40
N ALA A 92 -33.63 24.38 26.76
CA ALA A 92 -32.34 24.33 27.43
C ALA A 92 -32.42 23.90 28.90
N THR A 93 -31.32 23.39 29.43
CA THR A 93 -30.86 23.76 30.78
C THR A 93 -29.35 23.57 30.91
N PRO A 94 -28.61 24.54 31.49
CA PRO A 94 -27.19 24.42 31.77
C PRO A 94 -26.97 23.74 33.13
N HIS A 95 -25.97 22.88 33.23
CA HIS A 95 -25.39 22.51 34.53
C HIS A 95 -23.89 22.71 34.53
N ASN A 96 -23.54 23.82 35.18
CA ASN A 96 -22.24 24.18 35.69
C ASN A 96 -21.85 23.20 36.81
N GLY A 97 -20.70 22.54 36.67
CA GLY A 97 -20.18 21.59 37.64
C GLY A 97 -18.66 21.65 37.66
N SER A 98 -18.11 22.65 38.34
CA SER A 98 -16.73 22.68 38.77
C SER A 98 -16.43 21.47 39.66
N GLN A 99 -15.61 20.54 39.18
CA GLN A 99 -14.79 19.69 40.04
C GLN A 99 -13.42 19.47 39.40
N ALA A 100 -12.43 20.20 39.91
CA ALA A 100 -11.09 19.70 40.13
C ALA A 100 -10.90 19.68 41.67
N PRO A 101 -9.87 19.03 42.23
CA PRO A 101 -8.85 18.16 41.62
C PRO A 101 -8.80 16.79 42.33
N GLN A 102 -8.28 15.72 41.72
CA GLN A 102 -7.51 14.69 42.47
C GLN A 102 -6.46 14.01 41.60
N ASN A 103 -5.23 14.12 42.10
CA ASN A 103 -3.99 13.47 41.70
C ASN A 103 -4.17 11.97 41.39
N PHE A 104 -3.82 11.56 40.18
CA PHE A 104 -3.36 10.19 39.92
C PHE A 104 -1.89 10.26 39.53
N SER A 105 -1.10 9.52 40.30
CA SER A 105 0.35 9.51 40.30
C SER A 105 0.94 9.29 38.90
N ASP A 106 1.86 10.18 38.55
CA ASP A 106 2.91 9.96 37.57
C ASP A 106 3.62 8.64 37.90
N GLY A 107 3.24 7.58 37.19
CA GLY A 107 4.11 6.43 36.99
C GLY A 107 5.22 6.88 36.06
N THR A 108 6.29 7.45 36.62
CA THR A 108 7.55 7.70 35.93
C THR A 108 8.12 6.34 35.52
N GLN A 109 7.62 5.80 34.41
CA GLN A 109 8.24 4.68 33.75
C GLN A 109 9.61 5.21 33.30
N PRO A 110 10.73 4.65 33.79
CA PRO A 110 12.04 5.10 33.35
C PRO A 110 12.06 5.01 31.82
N PRO A 111 12.48 6.07 31.11
CA PRO A 111 12.55 6.04 29.67
C PRO A 111 13.36 4.80 29.31
N ARG A 112 12.73 3.84 28.62
CA ARG A 112 13.45 2.67 28.12
C ARG A 112 14.57 3.25 27.27
N ALA A 113 15.81 3.05 27.70
CA ALA A 113 16.98 3.51 26.99
C ALA A 113 16.92 2.89 25.58
N THR A 114 16.40 3.67 24.63
CA THR A 114 16.37 3.28 23.23
C THR A 114 17.82 3.22 22.81
N LYS A 115 18.30 2.01 22.50
CA LYS A 115 19.61 1.85 21.88
C LYS A 115 19.67 2.82 20.70
N PRO A 116 20.71 3.67 20.62
CA PRO A 116 20.77 4.65 19.55
C PRO A 116 20.61 3.94 18.21
N TRP A 117 19.71 4.45 17.37
CA TRP A 117 19.33 3.77 16.13
C TRP A 117 20.52 3.51 15.19
N TYR A 118 21.60 4.29 15.33
CA TYR A 118 22.87 4.13 14.61
C TYR A 118 23.74 2.95 15.11
N LEU A 119 23.41 2.32 16.24
CA LEU A 119 24.03 1.06 16.67
C LEU A 119 23.38 -0.18 16.04
N LYS A 120 22.34 -0.01 15.21
CA LYS A 120 21.81 -1.13 14.42
C LYS A 120 22.85 -1.54 13.37
N TRP A 121 23.12 -2.84 13.28
CA TRP A 121 24.20 -3.40 12.44
C TRP A 121 24.14 -2.96 10.96
N TRP A 122 22.95 -2.76 10.40
CA TRP A 122 22.79 -2.27 9.02
C TRP A 122 23.28 -0.82 8.81
N VAL A 123 23.21 0.04 9.83
CA VAL A 123 23.75 1.41 9.75
C VAL A 123 25.28 1.37 9.69
N LEU A 124 25.90 0.43 10.40
CA LEU A 124 27.35 0.19 10.31
C LEU A 124 27.74 -0.34 8.92
N LEU A 125 26.89 -1.16 8.30
CA LEU A 125 27.13 -1.70 6.96
C LEU A 125 27.07 -0.60 5.88
N ILE A 126 26.04 0.26 5.91
CA ILE A 126 25.92 1.42 5.00
C ILE A 126 27.07 2.41 5.24
N GLY A 127 27.41 2.70 6.50
CA GLY A 127 28.53 3.58 6.84
C GLY A 127 29.87 3.05 6.33
N ALA A 128 30.10 1.73 6.41
CA ALA A 128 31.30 1.10 5.86
C ALA A 128 31.36 1.17 4.33
N LEU A 129 30.23 0.97 3.64
CA LEU A 129 30.14 1.07 2.17
C LEU A 129 30.44 2.49 1.67
N ILE A 130 29.90 3.51 2.33
CA ILE A 130 30.17 4.92 2.00
C ILE A 130 31.64 5.28 2.28
N LEU A 131 32.21 4.78 3.38
CA LEU A 131 33.61 5.03 3.72
C LEU A 131 34.57 4.37 2.70
N ILE A 132 34.27 3.16 2.24
CA ILE A 132 35.07 2.46 1.21
C ILE A 132 34.96 3.20 -0.14
N GLY A 133 33.76 3.67 -0.51
CA GLY A 133 33.56 4.47 -1.72
C GLY A 133 34.34 5.80 -1.72
N LEU A 134 34.47 6.45 -0.56
CA LEU A 134 35.24 7.70 -0.43
C LEU A 134 36.77 7.46 -0.45
N ILE A 135 37.27 6.36 0.09
CA ILE A 135 38.70 6.03 0.07
C ILE A 135 39.15 5.61 -1.34
N GLY A 136 38.26 5.00 -2.13
CA GLY A 136 38.54 4.58 -3.51
C GLY A 136 38.83 5.71 -4.50
N GLN A 137 38.43 6.96 -4.21
CA GLN A 137 38.76 8.12 -5.07
C GLN A 137 40.07 8.83 -4.70
N ALA A 138 40.67 8.53 -3.54
CA ALA A 138 41.91 9.17 -3.10
C ALA A 138 43.19 8.40 -3.49
N LEU A 139 43.06 7.18 -4.02
CA LEU A 139 44.17 6.34 -4.50
C LEU A 139 43.95 6.01 -5.98
N GLY A 140 43.92 7.06 -6.81
CA GLY A 140 44.03 6.90 -8.25
C GLY A 140 45.42 6.38 -8.63
N PRO A 141 45.53 5.33 -9.48
CA PRO A 141 46.78 5.00 -10.14
C PRO A 141 47.15 6.15 -11.09
N GLY A 142 48.42 6.53 -11.03
CA GLY A 142 48.96 7.78 -11.56
C GLY A 142 48.82 8.01 -13.06
N ASP A 143 49.02 9.27 -13.38
CA ASP A 143 49.09 9.87 -14.71
C ASP A 143 49.98 9.09 -15.69
N THR A 144 49.37 8.70 -16.81
CA THR A 144 50.04 8.80 -18.11
C THR A 144 49.03 9.32 -19.12
N ASP A 145 49.08 10.63 -19.35
CA ASP A 145 48.65 11.23 -20.61
C ASP A 145 49.37 10.54 -21.78
N PRO A 146 48.64 10.29 -22.87
CA PRO A 146 49.11 10.87 -24.12
C PRO A 146 48.01 11.73 -24.76
N THR A 147 48.29 13.03 -24.82
CA THR A 147 48.03 13.92 -25.95
C THR A 147 46.96 13.45 -26.93
N SER A 148 45.73 13.92 -26.75
CA SER A 148 44.73 13.94 -27.83
C SER A 148 44.97 15.18 -28.70
N PRO A 149 45.35 15.03 -29.98
CA PRO A 149 45.52 16.18 -30.87
C PRO A 149 44.15 16.83 -31.15
N ALA A 150 44.14 18.15 -31.18
CA ALA A 150 43.00 18.95 -31.61
C ALA A 150 42.59 18.55 -33.03
N VAL A 151 41.38 18.01 -33.19
CA VAL A 151 40.77 17.76 -34.49
C VAL A 151 40.24 19.11 -35.03
N PRO A 152 40.60 19.51 -36.27
CA PRO A 152 40.10 20.73 -36.88
C PRO A 152 38.59 20.63 -37.13
N ALA A 153 37.90 21.76 -36.96
CA ALA A 153 36.50 21.94 -37.31
C ALA A 153 36.23 21.45 -38.75
N GLN A 154 35.40 20.42 -38.88
CA GLN A 154 34.92 19.91 -40.15
C GLN A 154 33.71 20.75 -40.59
N PRO A 155 33.68 21.27 -41.83
CA PRO A 155 32.57 22.10 -42.31
C PRO A 155 31.28 21.29 -42.42
N SER A 156 30.17 21.88 -41.96
CA SER A 156 28.81 21.40 -42.21
C SER A 156 28.54 21.26 -43.71
N PRO A 157 28.21 20.06 -44.23
CA PRO A 157 27.58 19.95 -45.53
C PRO A 157 26.11 20.40 -45.43
N SER A 158 25.71 21.30 -46.33
CA SER A 158 24.32 21.64 -46.62
C SER A 158 23.49 20.39 -46.96
N PRO A 159 22.19 20.37 -46.62
CA PRO A 159 21.31 19.26 -46.97
C PRO A 159 21.01 19.24 -48.47
N THR A 160 21.25 18.10 -49.11
CA THR A 160 20.71 17.74 -50.42
C THR A 160 19.26 17.26 -50.21
N PRO A 161 18.27 17.80 -50.93
CA PRO A 161 16.94 17.23 -50.99
C PRO A 161 16.95 16.08 -52.01
N ASP A 162 17.15 14.86 -51.52
CA ASP A 162 16.84 13.65 -52.28
C ASP A 162 15.43 13.19 -51.90
N ASP A 163 14.50 13.49 -52.81
CA ASP A 163 13.24 12.79 -52.98
C ASP A 163 13.55 11.31 -53.23
N GLU A 164 13.45 10.46 -52.19
CA GLU A 164 13.37 9.01 -52.38
C GLU A 164 12.00 8.51 -51.93
N GLU A 165 11.33 7.94 -52.93
CA GLU A 165 9.97 7.46 -52.98
C GLU A 165 9.64 6.57 -51.77
N THR A 166 8.65 7.02 -51.00
CA THR A 166 8.09 6.34 -49.84
C THR A 166 7.44 5.02 -50.28
N GLU A 167 8.20 3.92 -50.19
CA GLU A 167 7.59 2.60 -50.06
C GLU A 167 6.79 2.58 -48.75
N PRO A 168 5.51 2.18 -48.75
CA PRO A 168 4.73 2.06 -47.53
C PRO A 168 5.44 1.06 -46.61
N PRO A 169 5.72 1.40 -45.34
CA PRO A 169 6.41 0.49 -44.44
C PRO A 169 5.59 -0.79 -44.35
N SER A 170 6.19 -1.87 -44.85
CA SER A 170 5.63 -3.22 -44.76
C SER A 170 5.23 -3.46 -43.31
N GLY A 171 3.94 -3.76 -43.10
CA GLY A 171 3.33 -3.84 -41.79
C GLY A 171 4.15 -4.70 -40.84
N VAL A 172 4.70 -4.08 -39.80
CA VAL A 172 5.27 -4.78 -38.66
C VAL A 172 4.13 -5.51 -37.97
N THR A 173 4.00 -6.81 -38.24
CA THR A 173 3.17 -7.70 -37.43
C THR A 173 3.70 -7.63 -36.00
N SER A 174 3.02 -6.88 -35.15
CA SER A 174 3.27 -6.88 -33.70
C SER A 174 3.09 -8.31 -33.22
N THR A 175 4.19 -8.94 -32.81
CA THR A 175 4.16 -10.30 -32.30
C THR A 175 3.39 -10.30 -30.98
N ALA A 176 2.36 -11.14 -30.90
CA ALA A 176 1.58 -11.34 -29.68
C ALA A 176 2.54 -11.64 -28.52
N VAL A 177 2.30 -11.00 -27.37
CA VAL A 177 3.08 -11.23 -26.15
C VAL A 177 2.88 -12.68 -25.71
N THR A 178 3.98 -13.38 -25.45
CA THR A 178 3.93 -14.78 -25.01
C THR A 178 4.06 -14.88 -23.49
N ASP A 179 3.53 -15.94 -22.90
CA ASP A 179 3.66 -16.18 -21.44
C ASP A 179 5.12 -16.20 -20.98
N ALA A 180 6.02 -16.76 -21.79
CA ALA A 180 7.45 -16.79 -21.52
C ALA A 180 8.06 -15.38 -21.50
N GLU A 181 7.60 -14.49 -22.38
CA GLU A 181 8.02 -13.08 -22.40
C GLU A 181 7.54 -12.34 -21.15
N VAL A 182 6.30 -12.57 -20.70
CA VAL A 182 5.79 -12.00 -19.45
C VAL A 182 6.66 -12.44 -18.26
N ILE A 183 6.93 -13.74 -18.14
CA ILE A 183 7.76 -14.28 -17.05
C ILE A 183 9.18 -13.71 -17.11
N ASP A 184 9.78 -13.63 -18.29
CA ASP A 184 11.15 -13.12 -18.49
C ASP A 184 11.27 -11.64 -18.11
N THR A 185 10.32 -10.79 -18.53
CA THR A 185 10.35 -9.36 -18.16
C THR A 185 10.24 -9.18 -16.65
N PHE A 186 9.26 -9.83 -15.99
CA PHE A 186 9.09 -9.71 -14.54
C PHE A 186 10.30 -10.26 -13.78
N THR A 187 10.87 -11.38 -14.22
CA THR A 187 12.06 -11.98 -13.63
C THR A 187 13.26 -11.04 -13.77
N THR A 188 13.51 -10.51 -14.98
CA THR A 188 14.60 -9.57 -15.26
C THR A 188 14.51 -8.32 -14.40
N TYR A 189 13.31 -7.74 -14.25
CA TYR A 189 13.10 -6.60 -13.35
C TYR A 189 13.47 -6.96 -11.90
N LEU A 190 12.94 -8.06 -11.38
CA LEU A 190 13.18 -8.48 -9.99
C LEU A 190 14.65 -8.82 -9.74
N GLU A 191 15.32 -9.52 -10.66
CA GLU A 191 16.76 -9.80 -10.58
C GLU A 191 17.59 -8.52 -10.58
N GLY A 192 17.26 -7.54 -11.43
CA GLY A 192 17.90 -6.23 -11.42
C GLY A 192 17.81 -5.55 -10.05
N ARG A 193 16.62 -5.57 -9.42
CA ARG A 193 16.44 -5.03 -8.06
C ARG A 193 17.15 -5.85 -6.99
N ALA A 194 17.21 -7.17 -7.13
CA ALA A 194 17.95 -8.03 -6.21
C ALA A 194 19.46 -7.73 -6.29
N ASN A 195 20.01 -7.53 -7.49
CA ASN A 195 21.39 -7.14 -7.72
C ASN A 195 21.72 -5.75 -7.13
N ASP A 196 20.75 -4.84 -7.10
CA ASP A 196 20.85 -3.54 -6.41
C ASP A 196 20.76 -3.65 -4.86
N GLY A 197 20.60 -4.85 -4.31
CA GLY A 197 20.49 -5.07 -2.86
C GLY A 197 19.09 -4.81 -2.30
N VAL A 198 18.04 -4.74 -3.14
CA VAL A 198 16.67 -4.58 -2.67
C VAL A 198 16.21 -5.88 -2.01
N VAL A 199 16.13 -5.85 -0.68
CA VAL A 199 15.81 -7.01 0.17
C VAL A 199 14.53 -7.74 -0.26
N LEU A 200 13.50 -7.02 -0.68
CA LEU A 200 12.25 -7.63 -1.17
C LEU A 200 12.47 -8.47 -2.43
N ALA A 201 13.30 -7.98 -3.36
CA ALA A 201 13.61 -8.69 -4.59
C ALA A 201 14.53 -9.90 -4.34
N ILE A 202 15.49 -9.78 -3.41
CA ILE A 202 16.33 -10.92 -2.99
C ILE A 202 15.46 -12.05 -2.40
N ALA A 203 14.34 -11.70 -1.76
CA ALA A 203 13.41 -12.67 -1.22
C ALA A 203 12.52 -13.34 -2.28
N VAL A 204 12.57 -12.98 -3.57
CA VAL A 204 11.75 -13.64 -4.59
C VAL A 204 12.28 -15.06 -4.85
N GLU A 205 11.40 -16.04 -4.70
CA GLU A 205 11.71 -17.46 -4.93
C GLU A 205 11.26 -17.92 -6.33
N SER A 206 10.08 -17.48 -6.77
CA SER A 206 9.56 -17.85 -8.09
C SER A 206 8.59 -16.81 -8.66
N VAL A 207 8.53 -16.77 -9.99
CA VAL A 207 7.57 -15.99 -10.78
C VAL A 207 6.90 -16.95 -11.77
N THR A 208 5.57 -16.99 -11.78
CA THR A 208 4.78 -17.76 -12.75
C THR A 208 3.69 -16.88 -13.35
N PHE A 209 3.20 -17.26 -14.53
CA PHE A 209 2.12 -16.55 -15.20
C PHE A 209 1.05 -17.54 -15.66
N GLU A 210 -0.15 -17.42 -15.10
CA GLU A 210 -1.28 -18.31 -15.35
C GLU A 210 -2.57 -17.49 -15.35
N ASP A 211 -3.48 -17.77 -16.29
CA ASP A 211 -4.80 -17.12 -16.40
C ASP A 211 -4.75 -15.58 -16.34
N GLY A 212 -3.75 -14.98 -17.00
CA GLY A 212 -3.57 -13.52 -17.03
C GLY A 212 -2.98 -12.93 -15.74
N VAL A 213 -2.66 -13.75 -14.73
CA VAL A 213 -2.16 -13.27 -13.44
C VAL A 213 -0.70 -13.67 -13.24
N VAL A 214 0.15 -12.68 -12.96
CA VAL A 214 1.53 -12.93 -12.53
C VAL A 214 1.52 -13.28 -11.05
N ARG A 215 1.97 -14.49 -10.72
CA ARG A 215 2.11 -14.97 -9.35
C ARG A 215 3.56 -14.89 -8.93
N VAL A 216 3.85 -14.16 -7.85
CA VAL A 216 5.19 -14.00 -7.28
C VAL A 216 5.23 -14.60 -5.87
N VAL A 217 6.13 -15.54 -5.66
CA VAL A 217 6.34 -16.15 -4.33
C VAL A 217 7.58 -15.53 -3.68
N PHE A 218 7.40 -14.99 -2.48
CA PHE A 218 8.48 -14.44 -1.66
C PHE A 218 8.86 -15.44 -0.58
N ASN A 219 10.13 -15.84 -0.54
CA ASN A 219 10.75 -16.62 0.52
C ASN A 219 11.76 -15.73 1.30
N PRO A 220 11.34 -15.15 2.44
CA PRO A 220 12.19 -14.30 3.29
C PRO A 220 13.54 -14.93 3.68
N ALA A 221 13.63 -16.26 3.73
CA ALA A 221 14.85 -16.96 4.09
C ALA A 221 15.97 -16.77 3.05
N LEU A 222 15.63 -16.53 1.77
CA LEU A 222 16.60 -16.22 0.71
C LEU A 222 17.33 -14.89 0.99
N ALA A 223 16.64 -13.94 1.63
CA ALA A 223 17.22 -12.68 2.09
C ALA A 223 17.81 -12.75 3.52
N GLY A 224 17.85 -13.94 4.14
CA GLY A 224 18.33 -14.13 5.51
C GLY A 224 17.42 -13.53 6.59
N LEU A 225 16.12 -13.38 6.30
CA LEU A 225 15.13 -12.82 7.21
C LEU A 225 14.14 -13.86 7.72
N SER A 226 13.56 -13.59 8.89
CA SER A 226 12.31 -14.26 9.29
C SER A 226 11.12 -13.64 8.57
N THR A 227 10.02 -14.37 8.46
CA THR A 227 8.76 -13.86 7.89
C THR A 227 8.30 -12.58 8.58
N ASP A 228 8.27 -12.54 9.91
CA ASP A 228 7.87 -11.35 10.67
C ASP A 228 8.77 -10.14 10.35
N ALA A 229 10.09 -10.34 10.27
CA ALA A 229 11.03 -9.26 9.94
C ALA A 229 10.85 -8.76 8.50
N PHE A 230 10.57 -9.66 7.56
CA PHE A 230 10.27 -9.31 6.18
C PHE A 230 8.99 -8.47 6.06
N LEU A 231 7.91 -8.89 6.74
CA LEU A 231 6.66 -8.15 6.75
C LEU A 231 6.78 -6.79 7.43
N ASP A 232 7.56 -6.69 8.51
CA ASP A 232 7.84 -5.42 9.19
C ASP A 232 8.69 -4.46 8.34
N LEU A 233 9.53 -4.98 7.45
CA LEU A 233 10.37 -4.19 6.53
C LEU A 233 9.62 -3.76 5.27
N ASN A 234 8.54 -4.46 4.90
CA ASN A 234 7.77 -4.17 3.70
C ASN A 234 7.14 -2.76 3.78
N PRO A 235 7.52 -1.82 2.90
CA PRO A 235 6.95 -0.47 2.90
C PRO A 235 5.57 -0.41 2.23
N TYR A 236 5.18 -1.43 1.46
CA TYR A 236 3.98 -1.39 0.61
C TYR A 236 2.72 -1.71 1.38
N ASP A 237 1.60 -1.19 0.85
CA ASP A 237 0.31 -1.47 1.44
C ASP A 237 -0.18 -2.88 1.11
N ASN A 238 0.07 -3.24 -0.13
CA ASN A 238 -0.14 -4.52 -0.77
C ASN A 238 1.18 -4.93 -1.44
N LEU A 239 1.72 -6.12 -1.17
CA LEU A 239 3.04 -6.46 -1.70
C LEU A 239 3.05 -6.62 -3.22
N ALA A 240 1.90 -6.81 -3.87
CA ALA A 240 1.79 -6.81 -5.33
C ALA A 240 2.18 -5.48 -5.99
N GLU A 241 2.19 -4.37 -5.26
CA GLU A 241 2.69 -3.07 -5.75
C GLU A 241 4.14 -3.16 -6.21
N PHE A 242 4.96 -3.97 -5.52
CA PHE A 242 6.38 -4.08 -5.81
C PHE A 242 6.67 -4.71 -7.18
N PRO A 243 6.30 -5.99 -7.44
CA PRO A 243 6.44 -6.59 -8.77
C PRO A 243 5.54 -5.92 -9.81
N GLY A 244 4.40 -5.34 -9.42
CA GLY A 244 3.49 -4.63 -10.31
C GLY A 244 4.11 -3.42 -11.01
N THR A 245 5.21 -2.87 -10.48
CA THR A 245 5.94 -1.75 -11.08
C THR A 245 6.23 -1.91 -12.59
N VAL A 246 6.48 -3.14 -13.05
CA VAL A 246 6.74 -3.48 -14.46
C VAL A 246 5.60 -3.02 -15.39
N ILE A 247 4.35 -3.11 -14.91
CA ILE A 247 3.15 -2.74 -15.68
C ILE A 247 2.49 -1.46 -15.15
N ALA A 248 3.18 -0.69 -14.31
CA ALA A 248 2.64 0.52 -13.70
C ALA A 248 2.81 1.76 -14.60
N PHE A 249 3.80 1.77 -15.50
CA PHE A 249 4.17 2.97 -16.28
C PHE A 249 3.67 2.97 -17.73
N THR A 250 3.66 4.14 -18.37
CA THR A 250 3.13 4.35 -19.73
C THR A 250 4.12 4.06 -20.86
N ASP A 251 5.29 3.52 -20.54
CA ASP A 251 6.26 3.09 -21.55
C ASP A 251 5.69 1.96 -22.43
N ASP A 252 6.36 1.72 -23.55
CA ASP A 252 5.89 0.79 -24.57
C ASP A 252 5.85 -0.66 -24.06
N GLU A 253 6.76 -1.02 -23.16
CA GLU A 253 6.82 -2.34 -22.54
C GLU A 253 5.63 -2.56 -21.59
N GLY A 254 5.42 -1.65 -20.64
CA GLY A 254 4.29 -1.68 -19.72
C GLY A 254 2.95 -1.66 -20.47
N ARG A 255 2.82 -0.84 -21.52
CA ARG A 255 1.60 -0.82 -22.34
C ARG A 255 1.36 -2.15 -23.05
N ARG A 256 2.41 -2.75 -23.59
CA ARG A 256 2.34 -4.04 -24.28
C ARG A 256 1.98 -5.17 -23.31
N LEU A 257 2.60 -5.22 -22.13
CA LEU A 257 2.30 -6.25 -21.11
C LEU A 257 0.87 -6.14 -20.56
N ARG A 258 0.35 -4.94 -20.36
CA ARG A 258 -1.04 -4.72 -19.91
C ARG A 258 -2.11 -5.28 -20.86
N THR A 259 -1.75 -5.68 -22.09
CA THR A 259 -2.69 -6.34 -23.01
C THR A 259 -2.95 -7.81 -22.69
N VAL A 260 -2.05 -8.44 -21.92
CA VAL A 260 -2.14 -9.87 -21.56
C VAL A 260 -2.13 -10.09 -20.05
N VAL A 261 -1.59 -9.17 -19.26
CA VAL A 261 -1.58 -9.25 -17.80
C VAL A 261 -2.82 -8.55 -17.24
N ASP A 262 -3.66 -9.31 -16.54
CA ASP A 262 -4.85 -8.86 -15.83
C ASP A 262 -4.54 -8.41 -14.39
N GLY A 263 -3.48 -8.95 -13.78
CA GLY A 263 -3.06 -8.54 -12.44
C GLY A 263 -1.82 -9.25 -11.93
N VAL A 264 -1.45 -8.91 -10.70
CA VAL A 264 -0.31 -9.47 -9.98
C VAL A 264 -0.76 -9.92 -8.59
N ALA A 265 -0.39 -11.14 -8.20
CA ALA A 265 -0.68 -11.72 -6.90
C ALA A 265 0.60 -12.20 -6.22
N THR A 266 0.69 -11.99 -4.90
CA THR A 266 1.91 -12.25 -4.14
C THR A 266 1.65 -13.20 -2.97
N PHE A 267 2.55 -14.14 -2.74
CA PHE A 267 2.39 -15.20 -1.75
C PHE A 267 3.70 -15.48 -0.99
N LEU A 268 3.57 -16.05 0.20
CA LEU A 268 4.66 -16.78 0.87
C LEU A 268 4.73 -18.23 0.36
N PRO A 269 5.77 -19.01 0.71
CA PRO A 269 5.91 -20.40 0.26
C PRO A 269 4.85 -21.33 0.88
N ASP A 270 4.19 -20.91 1.96
CA ASP A 270 3.06 -21.59 2.59
C ASP A 270 1.69 -21.17 2.04
N GLU A 271 1.68 -20.49 0.88
CA GLU A 271 0.49 -19.95 0.21
C GLU A 271 -0.23 -18.83 0.98
N THR A 272 0.39 -18.27 2.03
CA THR A 272 -0.16 -17.07 2.69
C THR A 272 -0.18 -15.91 1.70
N ASP A 273 -1.37 -15.36 1.48
CA ASP A 273 -1.60 -14.20 0.61
C ASP A 273 -0.96 -12.93 1.21
N LEU A 274 -0.09 -12.29 0.43
CA LEU A 274 0.58 -11.03 0.74
C LEU A 274 -0.04 -9.82 0.03
N GLY A 275 -1.06 -10.08 -0.80
CA GLY A 275 -1.85 -9.11 -1.52
C GLY A 275 -1.83 -9.37 -3.03
N SER A 276 -2.87 -8.86 -3.68
CA SER A 276 -3.05 -8.87 -5.13
C SER A 276 -3.56 -7.52 -5.61
N LEU A 277 -3.21 -7.14 -6.83
CA LEU A 277 -3.71 -5.95 -7.51
C LEU A 277 -4.00 -6.26 -8.97
N THR A 278 -5.08 -5.71 -9.48
CA THR A 278 -5.40 -5.72 -10.91
C THR A 278 -4.47 -4.77 -11.67
N THR A 279 -4.33 -5.00 -12.98
CA THR A 279 -3.59 -4.12 -13.87
C THR A 279 -4.09 -2.68 -13.82
N ALA A 280 -5.41 -2.48 -13.69
CA ALA A 280 -6.01 -1.16 -13.57
C ALA A 280 -5.56 -0.43 -12.29
N GLU A 281 -5.58 -1.13 -11.15
CA GLU A 281 -5.12 -0.58 -9.87
C GLU A 281 -3.61 -0.29 -9.88
N ILE A 282 -2.81 -1.19 -10.47
CA ILE A 282 -1.36 -0.99 -10.59
C ILE A 282 -1.03 0.23 -11.46
N PHE A 283 -1.73 0.40 -12.58
CA PHE A 283 -1.59 1.58 -13.44
C PHE A 283 -1.98 2.86 -12.72
N GLU A 284 -3.11 2.86 -12.01
CA GLU A 284 -3.57 4.03 -11.24
C GLU A 284 -2.59 4.38 -10.12
N LEU A 285 -2.00 3.40 -9.45
CA LEU A 285 -0.97 3.62 -8.44
C LEU A 285 0.33 4.21 -9.03
N GLY A 286 0.73 3.76 -10.22
CA GLY A 286 1.96 4.21 -10.88
C GLY A 286 1.86 5.60 -11.51
N THR A 287 0.70 5.93 -12.08
CA THR A 287 0.50 7.15 -12.88
C THR A 287 -0.39 8.19 -12.21
N GLY A 288 -1.25 7.78 -11.28
CA GLY A 288 -2.34 8.61 -10.76
C GLY A 288 -3.53 8.74 -11.72
N GLU A 289 -3.55 8.01 -12.84
CA GLU A 289 -4.58 8.06 -13.86
C GLU A 289 -5.45 6.79 -13.87
N VAL A 290 -6.72 6.93 -14.25
CA VAL A 290 -7.62 5.78 -14.36
C VAL A 290 -7.28 4.99 -15.62
N TYR A 291 -7.00 3.69 -15.47
CA TYR A 291 -6.73 2.81 -16.60
C TYR A 291 -7.96 2.66 -17.50
N THR A 292 -7.79 2.93 -18.80
CA THR A 292 -8.80 2.69 -19.83
C THR A 292 -8.27 1.64 -20.80
N PRO A 293 -8.80 0.40 -20.78
CA PRO A 293 -8.35 -0.65 -21.69
C PRO A 293 -8.51 -0.22 -23.15
N GLY A 294 -7.46 -0.40 -23.95
CA GLY A 294 -7.49 -0.16 -25.41
C GLY A 294 -7.08 1.24 -25.88
N ASN A 295 -6.59 2.11 -25.00
CA ASN A 295 -5.97 3.40 -25.35
C ASN A 295 -4.43 3.36 -25.26
#